data_AF-A0A364V3M8-F1
#
_entry.id   AF-A0A364V3M8-F1
#
_cell.length_a   1.000
_cell.length_b   1.000
_cell.length_c   1.000
_cell.angle_alpha   90.00
_cell.angle_beta   90.00
_cell.angle_gamma   90.00
#
_symmetry.space_group_name_H-M   'P 1'
#
loop_
_entity.id
_entity.type
_entity.pdbx_description
1 polymer ?
#
loop_
_entity_poly.entity_id
_entity_poly.type
_entity_poly.pdbx_seq_one_letter_code
_entity_poly.pdbx_strand_id
1 'polypeptide(L)'
;DVYRRQNFTLAGEDSVENVLSSVDKELRDLLRHGELFDFIPLLQALDLDRPAPVSERSAELLADAPVERTRLGRAAAWARIVALSALVDSAGTDRASVAFMSRLGFCRGDATDPAHLGPVEKGRSASDALTAEEIRTLSHATGKLLALAGADGWQTRPTSGPIPLVPQRSLVERLEMYRFLLQR
;
A
#
# COMPACT_ATOMS: atom_id res chain seq x y z
N ASP A 1 13.88 15.28 17.56
CA ASP A 1 12.92 15.15 18.68
C ASP A 1 12.10 16.40 19.05
N VAL A 2 12.08 17.47 18.25
CA VAL A 2 11.09 18.57 18.45
C VAL A 2 9.95 18.49 17.43
N TYR A 3 10.24 18.09 16.19
CA TYR A 3 9.23 17.88 15.13
C TYR A 3 8.27 16.70 15.40
N ARG A 4 8.71 15.67 16.13
CA ARG A 4 7.90 14.48 16.43
C ARG A 4 6.77 14.76 17.42
N ARG A 5 6.92 15.75 18.30
CA ARG A 5 5.89 16.14 19.29
C ARG A 5 4.80 17.03 18.71
N GLN A 6 5.10 17.83 17.68
CA GLN A 6 4.13 18.81 17.18
C GLN A 6 3.00 18.18 16.36
N ASN A 7 3.26 17.06 15.69
CA ASN A 7 2.22 16.28 15.00
C ASN A 7 1.28 15.56 15.98
N PHE A 8 1.77 15.17 17.16
CA PHE A 8 0.95 14.51 18.20
C PHE A 8 -0.05 15.47 18.85
N THR A 9 0.33 16.73 19.08
CA THR A 9 -0.51 17.70 19.81
C THR A 9 -1.69 18.26 19.00
N LEU A 10 -1.68 18.12 17.67
CA LEU A 10 -2.80 18.53 16.81
C LEU A 10 -3.77 17.39 16.45
N ALA A 11 -3.33 16.14 16.62
CA ALA A 11 -4.17 14.97 16.38
C ALA A 11 -4.93 14.54 17.64
N GLY A 12 -4.31 14.57 18.84
CA GLY A 12 -4.93 14.03 20.06
C GLY A 12 -5.04 12.50 20.00
N GLU A 13 -4.68 11.82 21.09
CA GLU A 13 -4.69 10.34 21.15
C GLU A 13 -6.07 9.73 20.83
N ASP A 14 -7.15 10.46 21.14
CA ASP A 14 -8.53 10.09 20.75
C ASP A 14 -8.70 9.98 19.22
N SER A 15 -7.89 10.68 18.41
CA SER A 15 -7.99 10.61 16.95
C SER A 15 -7.30 9.42 16.32
N VAL A 16 -6.25 8.86 16.94
CA VAL A 16 -5.49 7.74 16.36
C VAL A 16 -6.35 6.49 16.41
N GLU A 17 -6.95 6.21 17.57
CA GLU A 17 -7.83 5.06 17.75
C GLU A 17 -9.10 5.16 16.87
N ASN A 18 -9.66 6.36 16.73
CA ASN A 18 -10.79 6.59 15.81
C ASN A 18 -10.40 6.27 14.36
N VAL A 19 -9.25 6.78 13.89
CA VAL A 19 -8.76 6.50 12.53
C VAL A 19 -8.52 5.01 12.34
N LEU A 20 -7.86 4.36 13.29
CA LEU A 20 -7.60 2.92 13.24
C LEU A 20 -8.91 2.11 13.23
N SER A 21 -9.97 2.58 13.90
CA SER A 21 -11.27 1.91 13.93
C SER A 21 -11.95 1.87 12.56
N SER A 22 -11.67 2.86 11.69
CA SER A 22 -12.19 3.00 10.34
C SER A 22 -11.31 2.38 9.26
N VAL A 23 -10.20 1.75 9.64
CA VAL A 23 -9.24 1.11 8.73
C VAL A 23 -9.41 -0.40 8.73
N ASP A 24 -9.16 -1.05 7.58
CA ASP A 24 -9.21 -2.50 7.42
C ASP A 24 -8.43 -3.23 8.50
N LYS A 25 -9.01 -4.31 9.03
CA LYS A 25 -8.45 -5.02 10.18
C LYS A 25 -7.01 -5.48 9.98
N GLU A 26 -6.64 -5.95 8.79
CA GLU A 26 -5.29 -6.43 8.52
C GLU A 26 -4.32 -5.25 8.44
N LEU A 27 -4.71 -4.17 7.77
CA LEU A 27 -3.91 -2.95 7.74
C LEU A 27 -3.76 -2.35 9.14
N ARG A 28 -4.82 -2.34 9.95
CA ARG A 28 -4.83 -1.89 11.34
C ARG A 28 -3.82 -2.67 12.18
N ASP A 29 -3.78 -3.99 12.04
CA ASP A 29 -2.82 -4.85 12.72
C ASP A 29 -1.38 -4.53 12.30
N LEU A 30 -1.13 -4.30 11.01
CA LEU A 30 0.18 -3.85 10.51
C LEU A 30 0.57 -2.48 11.07
N LEU A 31 -0.36 -1.53 11.08
CA LEU A 31 -0.12 -0.17 11.59
C LEU A 31 0.27 -0.18 13.07
N ARG A 32 -0.40 -1.01 13.87
CA ARG A 32 -0.06 -1.21 15.29
C ARG A 32 1.27 -1.91 15.48
N HIS A 33 1.51 -3.00 14.75
CA HIS A 33 2.71 -3.80 14.90
C HIS A 33 3.99 -3.05 14.52
N GLY A 34 3.95 -2.27 13.43
CA GLY A 34 5.10 -1.48 12.97
C GLY A 34 5.21 -0.09 13.57
N GLU A 35 4.35 0.26 14.55
CA GLU A 35 4.25 1.60 15.12
C GLU A 35 4.20 2.69 14.04
N LEU A 36 3.41 2.44 12.98
CA LEU A 36 3.37 3.22 11.74
C LEU A 36 2.56 4.53 11.90
N PHE A 37 2.65 5.18 13.06
CA PHE A 37 1.81 6.33 13.41
C PHE A 37 2.08 7.57 12.54
N ASP A 38 3.22 7.66 11.87
CA ASP A 38 3.51 8.74 10.92
C ASP A 38 2.64 8.67 9.65
N PHE A 39 1.93 7.55 9.40
CA PHE A 39 0.94 7.44 8.33
C PHE A 39 -0.48 7.85 8.77
N ILE A 40 -0.72 8.07 10.07
CA ILE A 40 -2.04 8.47 10.58
C ILE A 40 -2.54 9.79 9.98
N PRO A 41 -1.71 10.85 9.82
CA PRO A 41 -2.17 12.09 9.19
C PRO A 41 -2.68 11.90 7.76
N LEU A 42 -2.07 10.97 7.00
CA LEU A 42 -2.57 10.61 5.67
C LEU A 42 -3.95 9.95 5.79
N LEU A 43 -4.10 8.95 6.66
CA LEU A 43 -5.37 8.24 6.84
C LEU A 43 -6.49 9.16 7.36
N GLN A 44 -6.16 10.13 8.22
CA GLN A 44 -7.08 11.19 8.66
C GLN A 44 -7.54 12.05 7.48
N ALA A 45 -6.62 12.45 6.61
CA ALA A 45 -6.95 13.27 5.44
C ALA A 45 -7.85 12.54 4.41
N LEU A 46 -7.92 11.21 4.47
CA LEU A 46 -8.76 10.39 3.60
C LEU A 46 -10.22 10.29 4.08
N ASP A 47 -10.56 10.85 5.24
CA ASP A 47 -11.94 10.86 5.77
C ASP A 47 -12.59 9.45 5.71
N LEU A 48 -11.92 8.47 6.32
CA LEU A 48 -12.35 7.06 6.22
C LEU A 48 -13.67 6.75 6.96
N ASP A 49 -14.23 7.71 7.70
CA ASP A 49 -15.53 7.55 8.38
C ASP A 49 -16.72 7.60 7.41
N ARG A 50 -16.51 8.13 6.21
CA ARG A 50 -17.54 8.21 5.17
C ARG A 50 -17.34 7.10 4.12
N PRO A 51 -18.36 6.27 3.82
CA PRO A 51 -18.26 5.23 2.81
C PRO A 51 -17.74 5.76 1.47
N ALA A 52 -16.73 5.09 0.90
CA ALA A 52 -16.19 5.44 -0.40
C ALA A 52 -17.18 5.11 -1.53
N PRO A 53 -17.61 6.11 -2.35
CA PRO A 53 -18.48 5.86 -3.49
C PRO A 53 -17.71 5.24 -4.66
N VAL A 54 -17.62 3.91 -4.70
CA VAL A 54 -17.11 3.14 -5.83
C VAL A 54 -18.24 2.47 -6.62
N SER A 55 -18.04 2.28 -7.92
CA SER A 55 -18.99 1.51 -8.74
C SER A 55 -19.01 0.04 -8.33
N GLU A 56 -20.14 -0.64 -8.53
CA GLU A 56 -20.32 -2.06 -8.23
C GLU A 56 -19.21 -2.93 -8.87
N ARG A 57 -18.93 -2.70 -10.15
CA ARG A 57 -17.83 -3.38 -10.86
C ARG A 57 -16.46 -3.20 -10.19
N SER A 58 -16.14 -1.99 -9.72
CA SER A 58 -14.86 -1.73 -9.05
C SER A 58 -14.83 -2.36 -7.66
N ALA A 59 -15.95 -2.32 -6.94
CA ALA A 59 -16.10 -2.99 -5.65
C ALA A 59 -15.90 -4.51 -5.79
N GLU A 60 -16.52 -5.15 -6.79
CA GLU A 60 -16.36 -6.57 -7.10
C GLU A 60 -14.91 -6.94 -7.43
N LEU A 61 -14.25 -6.18 -8.30
CA LEU A 61 -12.85 -6.43 -8.67
C LEU A 61 -11.89 -6.30 -7.48
N LEU A 62 -12.20 -5.39 -6.56
CA LEU A 62 -11.37 -5.08 -5.41
C LEU A 62 -11.81 -5.85 -4.15
N ALA A 63 -12.88 -6.65 -4.23
CA ALA A 63 -13.55 -7.29 -3.10
C ALA A 63 -12.68 -8.24 -2.29
N ASP A 64 -11.57 -8.74 -2.85
CA ASP A 64 -10.67 -9.66 -2.14
C ASP A 64 -9.25 -9.09 -1.96
N ALA A 65 -8.99 -7.88 -2.41
CA ALA A 65 -7.69 -7.26 -2.24
C ALA A 65 -7.42 -6.90 -0.75
N PRO A 66 -6.18 -7.12 -0.25
CA PRO A 66 -5.06 -7.75 -0.93
C PRO A 66 -5.21 -9.26 -1.17
N VAL A 67 -4.83 -9.72 -2.36
CA VAL A 67 -4.99 -11.13 -2.82
C VAL A 67 -3.71 -11.96 -2.69
N GLU A 68 -2.62 -11.39 -2.21
CA GLU A 68 -1.38 -12.12 -1.96
C GLU A 68 -1.57 -13.24 -0.92
N ARG A 69 -0.85 -14.35 -1.10
CA ARG A 69 -0.97 -15.55 -0.25
C ARG A 69 0.01 -15.60 0.91
N THR A 70 1.08 -14.81 0.85
CA THR A 70 2.13 -14.78 1.87
C THR A 70 1.97 -13.53 2.74
N ARG A 71 2.38 -13.62 4.01
CA ARG A 71 2.37 -12.47 4.94
C ARG A 71 3.16 -11.28 4.37
N LEU A 72 4.33 -11.57 3.80
CA LEU A 72 5.17 -10.55 3.19
C LEU A 72 4.50 -9.90 1.97
N GLY A 73 3.85 -10.69 1.11
CA GLY A 73 3.13 -10.18 -0.06
C GLY A 73 1.93 -9.30 0.32
N ARG A 74 1.14 -9.73 1.30
CA ARG A 74 -0.01 -8.93 1.79
C ARG A 74 0.45 -7.61 2.42
N ALA A 75 1.52 -7.65 3.21
CA ALA A 75 2.13 -6.43 3.76
C ALA A 75 2.64 -5.49 2.65
N ALA A 76 3.30 -6.02 1.61
CA ALA A 76 3.75 -5.24 0.46
C ALA A 76 2.58 -4.61 -0.31
N ALA A 77 1.46 -5.33 -0.45
CA ALA A 77 0.26 -4.80 -1.08
C ALA A 77 -0.38 -3.68 -0.26
N TRP A 78 -0.50 -3.85 1.06
CA TRP A 78 -0.97 -2.78 1.94
C TRP A 78 -0.06 -1.55 1.90
N ALA A 79 1.26 -1.74 1.92
CA ALA A 79 2.23 -0.66 1.78
C ALA A 79 2.00 0.13 0.48
N ARG A 80 1.75 -0.56 -0.63
CA ARG A 80 1.41 0.09 -1.91
C ARG A 80 0.07 0.80 -1.87
N ILE A 81 -0.99 0.20 -1.33
CA ILE A 81 -2.32 0.82 -1.25
C ILE A 81 -2.24 2.14 -0.46
N VAL A 82 -1.58 2.13 0.70
CA VAL A 82 -1.36 3.33 1.53
C VAL A 82 -0.48 4.35 0.82
N ALA A 83 0.59 3.93 0.14
CA ALA A 83 1.44 4.85 -0.60
C ALA A 83 0.71 5.51 -1.78
N LEU A 84 -0.11 4.75 -2.51
CA LEU A 84 -0.88 5.23 -3.64
C LEU A 84 -2.00 6.18 -3.21
N SER A 85 -2.58 6.01 -2.02
CA SER A 85 -3.61 6.92 -1.49
C SER A 85 -3.08 8.32 -1.19
N ALA A 86 -1.76 8.50 -1.12
CA ALA A 86 -1.15 9.83 -1.02
C ALA A 86 -1.22 10.62 -2.34
N LEU A 87 -1.60 9.99 -3.47
CA LEU A 87 -1.72 10.61 -4.79
C LEU A 87 -0.47 11.39 -5.25
N VAL A 88 0.70 10.94 -4.81
CA VAL A 88 2.00 11.48 -5.23
C VAL A 88 2.49 10.80 -6.51
N ASP A 89 3.61 11.28 -7.06
CA ASP A 89 4.25 10.63 -8.20
C ASP A 89 4.75 9.21 -7.87
N SER A 90 5.17 8.48 -8.90
CA SER A 90 5.65 7.09 -8.73
C SER A 90 6.85 7.00 -7.80
N ALA A 91 7.76 7.97 -7.85
CA ALA A 91 8.93 8.01 -6.98
C ALA A 91 8.54 8.24 -5.51
N GLY A 92 7.55 9.09 -5.24
CA GLY A 92 6.97 9.29 -3.91
C GLY A 92 6.27 8.04 -3.40
N THR A 93 5.49 7.39 -4.26
CA THR A 93 4.80 6.12 -3.95
C THR A 93 5.80 5.03 -3.56
N ASP A 94 6.89 4.91 -4.33
CA ASP A 94 7.95 3.94 -4.08
C ASP A 94 8.67 4.20 -2.76
N ARG A 95 9.02 5.45 -2.47
CA ARG A 95 9.64 5.83 -1.19
C ARG A 95 8.73 5.54 0.00
N ALA A 96 7.44 5.89 -0.11
CA ALA A 96 6.47 5.63 0.95
C ALA A 96 6.28 4.12 1.20
N SER A 97 6.20 3.32 0.12
CA SER A 97 6.08 1.86 0.22
C SER A 97 7.30 1.23 0.90
N VAL A 98 8.51 1.66 0.53
CA VAL A 98 9.76 1.18 1.15
C VAL A 98 9.83 1.58 2.62
N ALA A 99 9.46 2.82 2.96
CA ALA A 99 9.45 3.29 4.34
C ALA A 99 8.46 2.50 5.21
N PHE A 100 7.28 2.21 4.68
CA PHE A 100 6.26 1.39 5.35
C PHE A 100 6.79 -0.01 5.65
N MET A 101 7.31 -0.71 4.63
CA MET A 101 7.85 -2.07 4.79
C MET A 101 9.04 -2.14 5.73
N SER A 102 9.94 -1.15 5.65
CA SER A 102 11.12 -1.09 6.53
C SER A 102 10.73 -0.96 7.99
N ARG A 103 9.66 -0.22 8.30
CA ARG A 103 9.16 -0.06 9.67
C ARG A 103 8.42 -1.27 10.21
N LEU A 104 7.80 -2.06 9.33
CA LEU A 104 7.30 -3.38 9.71
C LEU A 104 8.43 -4.38 10.02
N GLY A 105 9.69 -4.02 9.73
CA GLY A 105 10.84 -4.89 9.94
C GLY A 105 10.97 -5.98 8.88
N PHE A 106 10.19 -5.93 7.79
CA PHE A 106 10.31 -6.89 6.71
C PHE A 106 11.58 -6.64 5.89
N CYS A 107 12.32 -7.71 5.66
CA CYS A 107 13.55 -7.73 4.88
C CYS A 107 13.45 -8.73 3.73
N ARG A 108 14.46 -8.73 2.87
CA ARG A 108 14.51 -9.61 1.70
C ARG A 108 14.47 -11.11 2.08
N GLY A 109 15.04 -11.47 3.22
CA GLY A 109 15.11 -12.84 3.75
C GLY A 109 13.78 -13.41 4.20
N ASP A 110 12.76 -12.57 4.41
CA ASP A 110 11.41 -13.01 4.79
C ASP A 110 10.61 -13.57 3.60
N ALA A 111 11.14 -13.46 2.38
CA ALA A 111 10.51 -14.01 1.19
C ALA A 111 10.51 -15.55 1.25
N THR A 112 9.31 -16.13 1.21
CA THR A 112 9.13 -17.60 1.18
C THR A 112 9.80 -18.24 -0.03
N ASP A 113 9.82 -17.52 -1.16
CA ASP A 113 10.57 -17.90 -2.36
C ASP A 113 11.43 -16.71 -2.82
N PRO A 114 12.72 -16.69 -2.45
CA PRO A 114 13.64 -15.62 -2.84
C PRO A 114 13.83 -15.49 -4.36
N ALA A 115 13.57 -16.54 -5.14
CA ALA A 115 13.68 -16.48 -6.60
C ALA A 115 12.62 -15.54 -7.20
N HIS A 116 11.48 -15.38 -6.53
CA HIS A 116 10.40 -14.49 -6.94
C HIS A 116 10.82 -13.01 -6.90
N LEU A 117 11.79 -12.65 -6.04
CA LEU A 117 12.33 -11.29 -5.94
C LEU A 117 13.42 -10.96 -6.98
N GLY A 118 13.68 -11.87 -7.92
CA GLY A 118 14.78 -11.74 -8.87
C GLY A 118 16.16 -11.91 -8.23
N PRO A 119 17.25 -11.77 -9.01
CA PRO A 119 18.61 -11.96 -8.50
C PRO A 119 18.95 -10.95 -7.41
N VAL A 120 19.70 -11.39 -6.40
CA VAL A 120 20.27 -10.49 -5.39
C VAL A 120 21.34 -9.64 -6.07
N GLU A 121 21.19 -8.32 -6.03
CA GLU A 121 22.23 -7.41 -6.53
C GLU A 121 23.52 -7.58 -5.73
N LYS A 122 24.67 -7.40 -6.41
CA LYS A 122 25.98 -7.59 -5.79
C LYS A 122 26.14 -6.67 -4.58
N GLY A 123 26.42 -7.28 -3.41
CA GLY A 123 26.60 -6.55 -2.16
C GLY A 123 25.34 -6.46 -1.28
N ARG A 124 24.20 -6.97 -1.75
CA ARG A 124 22.99 -7.09 -0.92
C ARG A 124 22.92 -8.42 -0.17
N SER A 125 22.31 -8.38 1.00
CA SER A 125 22.11 -9.51 1.92
C SER A 125 20.62 -9.83 2.14
N ALA A 126 20.34 -10.96 2.77
CA ALA A 126 18.98 -11.33 3.16
C ALA A 126 18.38 -10.37 4.21
N SER A 127 19.20 -9.79 5.09
CA SER A 127 18.74 -8.83 6.11
C SER A 127 18.48 -7.42 5.56
N ASP A 128 18.76 -7.18 4.28
CA ASP A 128 18.56 -5.85 3.70
C ASP A 128 17.07 -5.54 3.54
N ALA A 129 16.74 -4.26 3.66
CA ALA A 129 15.42 -3.74 3.37
C ALA A 129 15.00 -4.06 1.92
N LEU A 130 13.70 -4.22 1.73
CA LEU A 130 13.10 -4.45 0.41
C LEU A 130 13.19 -3.17 -0.44
N THR A 131 13.49 -3.34 -1.73
CA THR A 131 13.43 -2.25 -2.72
C THR A 131 12.00 -2.03 -3.20
N ALA A 132 11.75 -0.88 -3.82
CA ALA A 132 10.44 -0.62 -4.43
C ALA A 132 10.06 -1.63 -5.52
N GLU A 133 11.04 -2.13 -6.28
CA GLU A 133 10.81 -3.18 -7.29
C GLU A 133 10.45 -4.52 -6.67
N GLU A 134 11.11 -4.90 -5.57
CA GLU A 134 10.78 -6.11 -4.81
C GLU A 134 9.36 -6.01 -4.22
N ILE A 135 9.01 -4.85 -3.65
CA ILE A 135 7.67 -4.60 -3.12
C ILE A 135 6.61 -4.70 -4.23
N ARG A 136 6.84 -4.08 -5.40
CA ARG A 136 5.96 -4.23 -6.57
C ARG A 136 5.77 -5.67 -6.99
N THR A 137 6.85 -6.44 -6.98
CA THR A 137 6.86 -7.84 -7.37
C THR A 137 6.06 -8.68 -6.37
N LEU A 138 6.27 -8.45 -5.07
CA LEU A 138 5.54 -9.11 -3.99
C LEU A 138 4.04 -8.83 -4.02
N SER A 139 3.65 -7.59 -4.38
CA SER A 139 2.26 -7.14 -4.43
C SER A 139 1.64 -7.21 -5.84
N HIS A 140 2.21 -8.00 -6.75
CA HIS A 140 1.86 -7.94 -8.17
C HIS A 140 0.39 -8.30 -8.43
N ALA A 141 -0.15 -9.28 -7.70
CA ALA A 141 -1.51 -9.75 -7.90
C ALA A 141 -2.54 -8.68 -7.54
N THR A 142 -2.37 -7.98 -6.41
CA THR A 142 -3.20 -6.84 -6.04
C THR A 142 -2.98 -5.65 -6.98
N GLY A 143 -1.74 -5.39 -7.39
CA GLY A 143 -1.43 -4.36 -8.40
C GLY A 143 -2.19 -4.58 -9.73
N LYS A 144 -2.34 -5.83 -10.15
CA LYS A 144 -3.14 -6.21 -11.32
C LYS A 144 -4.62 -5.88 -11.14
N LEU A 145 -5.21 -6.13 -9.97
CA LEU A 145 -6.60 -5.77 -9.68
C LEU A 145 -6.81 -4.26 -9.68
N LEU A 146 -5.90 -3.51 -9.05
CA LEU A 146 -5.91 -2.05 -9.06
C LEU A 146 -5.88 -1.50 -10.49
N ALA A 147 -5.01 -2.05 -11.34
CA ALA A 147 -4.92 -1.63 -12.74
C ALA A 147 -6.19 -1.99 -13.53
N LEU A 148 -6.79 -3.16 -13.30
CA LEU A 148 -8.05 -3.57 -13.95
C LEU A 148 -9.24 -2.70 -13.52
N ALA A 149 -9.25 -2.24 -12.27
CA ALA A 149 -10.23 -1.27 -11.78
C ALA A 149 -9.99 0.15 -12.32
N GLY A 150 -8.80 0.41 -12.90
CA GLY A 150 -8.36 1.74 -13.33
C GLY A 150 -7.83 2.61 -12.17
N ALA A 151 -7.58 2.00 -11.01
CA ALA A 151 -7.03 2.63 -9.81
C ALA A 151 -5.53 2.91 -9.94
N ASP A 152 -4.76 2.13 -10.72
CA ASP A 152 -3.32 2.34 -10.93
C ASP A 152 -2.95 2.19 -12.42
N GLY A 153 -1.86 2.82 -12.83
CA GLY A 153 -1.28 2.62 -14.15
C GLY A 153 -0.44 1.34 -14.17
N TRP A 154 -0.68 0.46 -15.13
CA TRP A 154 0.17 -0.72 -15.30
C TRP A 154 1.59 -0.29 -15.67
N GLN A 155 2.55 -0.37 -14.74
CA GLN A 155 3.97 -0.26 -15.05
C GLN A 155 4.47 -1.68 -15.37
N THR A 156 4.33 -2.09 -16.63
CA THR A 156 4.85 -3.36 -17.11
C THR A 156 6.37 -3.31 -17.03
N ARG A 157 6.99 -4.37 -16.50
CA ARG A 157 8.34 -4.74 -16.94
C ARG A 157 8.31 -4.84 -18.48
N PRO A 158 9.32 -4.37 -19.22
CA PRO A 158 9.27 -4.26 -20.68
C PRO A 158 9.02 -5.58 -21.47
N THR A 159 8.86 -6.73 -20.81
CA THR A 159 8.85 -8.06 -21.44
C THR A 159 7.57 -8.88 -21.21
N SER A 160 6.44 -8.30 -20.78
CA SER A 160 5.25 -9.12 -20.46
C SER A 160 3.94 -8.63 -21.08
N GLY A 161 3.59 -9.20 -22.23
CA GLY A 161 2.22 -9.34 -22.75
C GLY A 161 1.52 -8.05 -23.26
N PRO A 162 0.34 -8.19 -23.89
CA PRO A 162 -0.46 -7.06 -24.32
C PRO A 162 -0.96 -6.26 -23.11
N ILE A 163 -0.70 -4.95 -23.13
CA ILE A 163 -1.15 -4.02 -22.09
C ILE A 163 -2.67 -3.86 -22.24
N PRO A 164 -3.48 -4.24 -21.23
CA PRO A 164 -4.89 -3.92 -21.28
C PRO A 164 -5.04 -2.41 -21.31
N LEU A 165 -5.65 -1.89 -22.37
CA LEU A 165 -6.01 -0.47 -22.50
C LEU A 165 -7.18 -0.18 -21.54
N VAL A 166 -6.88 -0.14 -20.25
CA VAL A 166 -7.83 0.33 -19.24
C VAL A 166 -7.67 1.85 -19.18
N PRO A 167 -8.71 2.64 -19.49
CA PRO A 167 -8.65 4.08 -19.29
C PRO A 167 -8.33 4.35 -17.82
N GLN A 168 -7.27 5.11 -17.55
CA GLN A 168 -7.00 5.55 -16.19
C GLN A 168 -8.19 6.36 -15.71
N ARG A 169 -8.71 5.98 -14.54
CA ARG A 169 -9.80 6.71 -13.90
C ARG A 169 -9.29 8.06 -13.42
N SER A 170 -10.22 8.99 -13.23
CA SER A 170 -9.88 10.30 -12.66
C SER A 170 -9.20 10.14 -11.30
N LEU A 171 -8.38 11.12 -10.88
CA LEU A 171 -7.72 11.08 -9.56
C LEU A 171 -8.73 10.88 -8.42
N VAL A 172 -9.92 11.46 -8.55
CA VAL A 172 -11.01 11.30 -7.57
C VAL A 172 -11.50 9.85 -7.55
N GLU A 173 -11.85 9.27 -8.69
CA GLU A 173 -12.27 7.85 -8.75
C GLU A 173 -11.20 6.90 -8.19
N ARG A 174 -9.92 7.17 -8.49
CA ARG A 174 -8.80 6.38 -7.94
C ARG A 174 -8.70 6.51 -6.43
N LEU A 175 -8.83 7.73 -5.90
CA LEU A 175 -8.84 7.98 -4.46
C LEU A 175 -9.97 7.21 -3.78
N GLU A 176 -11.17 7.21 -4.36
CA GLU A 176 -12.30 6.45 -3.83
C GLU A 176 -12.07 4.94 -3.83
N MET A 177 -11.38 4.41 -4.84
CA MET A 177 -10.97 3.00 -4.84
C MET A 177 -9.97 2.68 -3.72
N TYR A 178 -9.03 3.57 -3.42
CA TYR A 178 -8.13 3.37 -2.28
C TYR A 178 -8.87 3.51 -0.95
N ARG A 179 -9.75 4.51 -0.78
CA ARG A 179 -10.58 4.64 0.42
C ARG A 179 -11.45 3.39 0.63
N PHE A 180 -12.06 2.87 -0.42
CA PHE A 180 -12.82 1.61 -0.38
C PHE A 180 -11.98 0.45 0.14
N LEU A 181 -10.74 0.29 -0.33
CA LEU A 181 -9.85 -0.76 0.16
C LEU A 181 -9.46 -0.55 1.63
N LEU A 182 -9.19 0.70 2.02
CA LEU A 182 -8.74 1.06 3.35
C LEU A 182 -9.83 0.92 4.42
N GLN A 183 -11.12 0.92 4.07
CA GLN A 183 -12.26 0.96 5.03
C GLN A 183 -12.80 -0.40 5.49
N ARG A 184 -12.22 -1.52 5.03
CA ARG A 184 -12.95 -2.80 4.93
C ARG A 184 -12.94 -3.75 6.12
#